data_AF-A0A645JHI9-F1
#
_entry.id   AF-A0A645JHI9-F1
#
_cell.length_a   1.000
_cell.length_b   1.000
_cell.length_c   1.000
_cell.angle_alpha   90.00
_cell.angle_beta   90.00
_cell.angle_gamma   90.00
#
_symmetry.space_group_name_H-M   'P 1'
#
loop_
_entity.id
_entity.type
_entity.pdbx_description
1 polymer ?
#
loop_
_entity_poly.entity_id
_entity_poly.type
_entity_poly.pdbx_seq_one_letter_code
_entity_poly.pdbx_strand_id
1 'polypeptide(L)'
;MEAAGLLGYFTMHSKGVFPVNPDGVPFTASYIACTGDPIADIVEDMAAEQKARATYEHLMALTDDAAILNPLRFLREREIVHFQRFGECLEILQNM
;
A
#
# COMPACT_ATOMS: atom_id res chain seq x y z
N MET A 1 0.64 -12.42 23.30
CA MET A 1 -0.14 -12.80 22.10
C MET A 1 -1.62 -12.60 22.33
N GLU A 2 -2.20 -13.20 23.36
CA GLU A 2 -3.64 -13.04 23.68
C GLU A 2 -4.04 -11.59 24.00
N ALA A 3 -3.32 -10.89 24.89
CA ALA A 3 -3.58 -9.48 25.19
C ALA A 3 -3.41 -8.53 23.98
N ALA A 4 -2.71 -8.96 22.94
CA ALA A 4 -2.51 -8.21 21.70
C ALA A 4 -3.49 -8.60 20.59
N GLY A 5 -4.45 -9.49 20.84
CA GLY A 5 -5.40 -9.99 19.85
C GLY A 5 -4.82 -10.94 18.78
N LEU A 6 -3.55 -11.35 18.91
CA LEU A 6 -2.83 -12.11 17.87
C LEU A 6 -2.91 -13.64 18.02
N LEU A 7 -3.65 -14.16 19.01
CA LEU A 7 -3.71 -15.60 19.29
C LEU A 7 -4.23 -16.39 18.08
N GLY A 8 -5.35 -15.98 17.49
CA GLY A 8 -5.94 -16.66 16.34
C GLY A 8 -5.02 -16.69 15.12
N TYR A 9 -4.38 -15.55 14.81
CA TYR A 9 -3.40 -15.47 13.73
C TYR A 9 -2.22 -16.42 13.98
N PHE A 10 -1.64 -16.42 15.18
CA PHE A 10 -0.52 -17.29 15.52
C PHE A 10 -0.88 -18.78 15.49
N THR A 11 -2.08 -19.16 15.94
CA THR A 11 -2.55 -20.55 15.88
C THR A 11 -2.61 -21.07 14.44
N MET A 12 -3.07 -20.25 13.50
CA MET A 12 -3.22 -20.65 12.10
C MET A 12 -1.93 -20.50 11.28
N HIS A 13 -1.15 -19.44 11.53
CA HIS A 13 -0.06 -19.03 10.65
C HIS A 13 1.30 -19.01 11.34
N SER A 14 1.38 -19.19 12.67
CA SER A 14 2.60 -19.04 13.46
C SER A 14 3.29 -17.69 13.15
N LYS A 15 4.54 -17.70 12.68
CA LYS A 15 5.29 -16.52 12.23
C LYS A 15 5.23 -16.29 10.71
N GLY A 16 4.37 -17.03 10.01
CA GLY A 16 4.18 -16.88 8.57
C GLY A 16 3.48 -15.57 8.23
N VAL A 17 3.85 -14.99 7.09
CA VAL A 17 3.14 -13.85 6.49
C VAL A 17 1.95 -14.40 5.70
N PHE A 18 0.74 -14.06 6.15
CA PHE A 18 -0.50 -14.39 5.46
C PHE A 18 -1.11 -13.09 4.89
N PRO A 19 -1.57 -13.07 3.63
CA PRO A 19 -2.00 -11.83 2.95
C PRO A 19 -3.39 -11.39 3.43
N VAL A 20 -3.43 -10.84 4.65
CA VAL A 20 -4.59 -10.20 5.27
C VAL A 20 -4.22 -8.79 5.73
N ASN A 21 -5.21 -7.92 5.87
CA ASN A 21 -5.02 -6.65 6.55
C ASN A 21 -4.91 -6.85 8.09
N PRO A 22 -4.63 -5.78 8.89
CA PRO A 22 -4.51 -5.90 10.34
C PRO A 22 -5.75 -6.43 11.08
N ASP A 23 -6.94 -6.32 10.47
CA ASP A 23 -8.20 -6.83 11.01
C ASP A 23 -8.52 -8.28 10.57
N GLY A 24 -7.61 -8.91 9.82
CA GLY A 24 -7.76 -10.28 9.35
C GLY A 24 -8.58 -10.45 8.06
N VAL A 25 -8.88 -9.37 7.34
CA VAL A 25 -9.59 -9.42 6.05
C VAL A 25 -8.62 -9.88 4.95
N PRO A 26 -8.89 -10.99 4.24
CA PRO A 26 -8.02 -11.47 3.16
C PRO A 26 -7.88 -10.47 2.02
N PHE A 27 -6.72 -10.48 1.37
CA PHE A 27 -6.55 -9.85 0.08
C PHE A 27 -7.51 -10.48 -0.94
N THR A 28 -8.20 -9.66 -1.73
CA THR A 28 -9.08 -10.13 -2.79
C THR A 28 -8.95 -9.25 -4.04
N ALA A 29 -9.45 -9.74 -5.17
CA ALA A 29 -9.51 -8.97 -6.41
C ALA A 29 -10.39 -7.71 -6.31
N SER A 30 -11.24 -7.58 -5.28
CA SER A 30 -12.08 -6.38 -5.10
C SER A 30 -11.27 -5.10 -4.81
N TYR A 31 -9.99 -5.23 -4.48
CA TYR A 31 -9.09 -4.09 -4.26
C TYR A 31 -8.43 -3.59 -5.55
N ILE A 32 -8.63 -4.28 -6.67
CA ILE A 32 -8.08 -3.90 -7.97
C ILE A 32 -9.20 -3.17 -8.73
N ALA A 33 -9.00 -1.87 -8.97
CA ALA A 33 -9.85 -1.11 -9.88
C ALA A 33 -9.24 -1.18 -11.28
N CYS A 34 -10.03 -1.66 -12.23
CA CYS A 34 -9.64 -1.80 -13.62
C CYS A 34 -10.91 -1.73 -14.46
N THR A 35 -11.02 -0.69 -15.26
CA THR A 35 -12.20 -0.40 -16.08
C THR A 35 -11.93 -0.56 -17.57
N GLY A 36 -10.64 -0.50 -17.96
CA GLY A 36 -10.23 -0.46 -19.36
C GLY A 36 -10.30 0.94 -19.96
N ASP A 37 -10.74 1.95 -19.21
CA ASP A 37 -10.56 3.37 -19.54
C ASP A 37 -9.19 3.83 -19.00
N PRO A 38 -8.23 4.14 -19.88
CA PRO A 38 -6.88 4.50 -19.45
C PRO A 38 -6.80 5.74 -18.55
N ILE A 39 -7.72 6.71 -18.68
CA ILE A 39 -7.73 7.90 -17.84
C ILE A 39 -8.28 7.56 -16.45
N ALA A 40 -9.37 6.79 -16.39
CA ALA A 40 -9.91 6.36 -15.11
C ALA A 40 -8.91 5.48 -14.34
N ASP A 41 -8.26 4.55 -15.04
CA ASP A 41 -7.33 3.59 -14.44
C ASP A 41 -6.05 4.31 -13.95
N ILE A 42 -5.46 5.23 -14.72
CA ILE A 42 -4.26 5.98 -14.28
C ILE A 42 -4.54 6.91 -13.10
N VAL A 43 -5.75 7.48 -13.02
CA VAL A 43 -6.15 8.35 -11.89
C VAL A 43 -6.34 7.53 -10.62
N GLU A 44 -6.89 6.31 -10.72
CA GLU A 44 -6.95 5.40 -9.57
C GLU A 44 -5.54 4.99 -9.12
N ASP A 45 -4.62 4.69 -10.05
CA ASP A 45 -3.23 4.37 -9.72
C ASP A 45 -2.56 5.53 -8.96
N MET A 46 -2.75 6.78 -9.41
CA MET A 46 -2.27 7.96 -8.69
C MET A 46 -2.85 8.05 -7.26
N ALA A 47 -4.14 7.78 -7.09
CA ALA A 47 -4.77 7.77 -5.77
C ALA A 47 -4.24 6.63 -4.88
N ALA A 48 -3.99 5.45 -5.45
CA ALA A 48 -3.41 4.31 -4.76
C ALA A 48 -2.02 4.65 -4.19
N GLU A 49 -1.15 5.30 -4.97
CA GLU A 49 0.18 5.68 -4.51
C GLU A 49 0.14 6.70 -3.36
N GLN A 50 -0.79 7.67 -3.39
CA GLN A 50 -0.95 8.60 -2.27
C GLN A 50 -1.46 7.93 -1.00
N LYS A 51 -2.39 6.96 -1.13
CA LYS A 51 -2.89 6.15 0.00
C LYS A 51 -1.75 5.28 0.60
N ALA A 52 -0.91 4.68 -0.24
CA ALA A 52 0.26 3.90 0.20
C ALA A 52 1.29 4.79 0.92
N ARG A 53 1.67 5.92 0.31
CA ARG A 53 2.59 6.92 0.92
C ARG A 53 2.13 7.35 2.30
N ALA A 54 0.85 7.73 2.44
CA ALA A 54 0.28 8.15 3.72
C ALA A 54 0.32 7.02 4.77
N THR A 55 0.03 5.78 4.34
CA THR A 55 0.09 4.61 5.22
C THR A 55 1.51 4.36 5.73
N TYR A 56 2.53 4.46 4.87
CA TYR A 56 3.92 4.34 5.32
C TYR A 56 4.32 5.45 6.28
N GLU A 57 3.89 6.70 6.04
CA GLU A 57 4.15 7.81 6.97
C GLU A 57 3.49 7.57 8.35
N HIS A 58 2.29 6.99 8.40
CA HIS A 58 1.69 6.55 9.65
C HIS A 58 2.51 5.45 10.33
N LEU A 59 2.96 4.42 9.60
CA LEU A 59 3.79 3.34 10.16
C LEU A 59 5.12 3.88 10.71
N MET A 60 5.74 4.82 10.01
CA MET A 60 6.97 5.47 10.44
C MET A 60 6.79 6.27 11.74
N ALA A 61 5.59 6.80 12.00
CA ALA A 61 5.29 7.50 13.25
C ALA A 61 5.08 6.58 14.47
N LEU A 62 4.96 5.27 14.25
CA LEU A 62 4.69 4.27 15.30
C LEU A 62 5.96 3.63 15.89
N THR A 63 7.14 3.91 15.34
CA THR A 63 8.37 3.23 15.75
C THR A 63 9.62 4.05 15.46
N ASP A 64 10.64 3.88 16.31
CA ASP A 64 12.00 4.42 16.11
C ASP A 64 12.99 3.34 15.62
N ASP A 65 12.52 2.11 15.37
CA ASP A 65 13.38 1.00 14.95
C ASP A 65 13.89 1.20 13.52
N ALA A 66 15.20 1.42 13.39
CA ALA A 66 15.86 1.63 12.10
C ALA A 66 15.66 0.45 11.13
N ALA A 67 15.52 -0.79 11.62
CA ALA A 67 15.28 -1.95 10.77
C ALA A 67 13.91 -1.89 10.08
N ILE A 68 12.93 -1.22 10.68
CA ILE A 68 11.59 -0.98 10.11
C ILE A 68 11.58 0.32 9.30
N LEU A 69 12.22 1.38 9.80
CA LEU A 69 12.20 2.70 9.16
C LEU A 69 12.96 2.74 7.83
N ASN A 70 14.08 2.02 7.69
CA ASN A 70 14.87 2.04 6.46
C ASN A 70 14.11 1.55 5.22
N PRO A 71 13.44 0.37 5.24
CA PRO A 71 12.63 -0.04 4.10
C PRO A 71 11.42 0.88 3.87
N LEU A 72 10.76 1.39 4.93
CA LEU A 72 9.65 2.32 4.77
C LEU A 72 10.06 3.64 4.10
N ARG A 73 11.24 4.19 4.43
CA ARG A 73 11.79 5.38 3.76
C ARG A 73 12.00 5.15 2.26
N PHE A 74 12.54 3.99 1.90
CA PHE A 74 12.72 3.61 0.50
C PHE A 74 11.37 3.51 -0.22
N LEU A 75 10.41 2.78 0.34
CA LEU A 75 9.08 2.61 -0.26
C LEU A 75 8.33 3.94 -0.36
N ARG A 76 8.39 4.79 0.66
CA ARG A 76 7.75 6.12 0.66
C ARG A 76 8.29 7.03 -0.44
N GLU A 77 9.59 6.99 -0.71
CA GLU A 77 10.16 7.75 -1.83
C GLU A 77 9.73 7.18 -3.18
N ARG A 78 9.59 5.86 -3.28
CA ARG A 78 9.07 5.20 -4.49
C ARG A 78 7.65 5.65 -4.81
N GLU A 79 6.75 5.73 -3.84
CA GLU A 79 5.36 6.14 -4.12
C GLU A 79 5.28 7.60 -4.61
N ILE A 80 6.19 8.48 -4.19
CA ILE A 80 6.31 9.83 -4.74
C ILE A 80 6.69 9.77 -6.23
N VAL A 81 7.69 8.96 -6.56
CA VAL A 81 8.12 8.77 -7.94
C VAL A 81 7.01 8.13 -8.77
N HIS A 82 6.33 7.10 -8.27
CA HIS A 82 5.22 6.44 -8.97
C HIS A 82 4.07 7.42 -9.24
N PHE A 83 3.65 8.18 -8.23
CA PHE A 83 2.64 9.23 -8.40
C PHE A 83 3.00 10.23 -9.49
N GLN A 84 4.26 10.70 -9.51
CA GLN A 84 4.75 11.62 -10.54
C GLN A 84 4.73 10.99 -11.93
N ARG A 85 5.19 9.74 -12.07
CA ARG A 85 5.20 9.03 -13.35
C ARG A 85 3.79 8.76 -13.88
N PHE A 86 2.85 8.40 -13.02
CA PHE A 86 1.46 8.27 -13.40
C PHE A 86 0.84 9.62 -13.79
N GLY A 87 1.22 10.71 -13.11
CA GLY A 87 0.85 12.08 -13.52
C GLY A 87 1.37 12.46 -14.91
N GLU A 88 2.62 12.13 -15.23
CA GLU A 88 3.19 12.30 -16.57
C GLU A 88 2.41 11.48 -17.62
N CYS A 89 2.03 10.24 -17.28
CA CYS A 89 1.19 9.41 -18.15
C CYS A 89 -0.21 10.02 -18.37
N LEU A 90 -0.83 10.55 -17.31
CA LEU A 90 -2.12 11.22 -17.41
C LEU A 90 -2.07 12.42 -18.36
N GLU A 91 -1.01 13.23 -18.29
CA GLU A 91 -0.80 14.35 -19.21
C GLU A 91 -0.71 13.88 -20.67
N ILE A 92 0.02 12.78 -20.94
CA ILE A 92 0.09 12.20 -22.29
C ILE A 92 -1.30 11.74 -22.75
N LEU A 93 -2.05 11.02 -21.91
CA LEU A 93 -3.38 10.50 -22.24
C LEU A 93 -4.39 11.60 -22.56
N GLN A 94 -4.33 12.73 -21.86
CA GLN A 94 -5.24 13.86 -22.05
C GLN A 94 -4.94 14.70 -23.29
N ASN A 95 -3.71 14.61 -23.81
CA ASN A 95 -3.25 15.37 -24.98
C ASN A 95 -3.20 14.54 -26.27
N MET A 96 -3.68 13.29 -26.25
CA MET A 96 -3.81 12.43 -27.44
C MET A 96 -5.00 12.79 -28.33
#